data_AF-A0A9P1C0U1-F1
#
_entry.id   AF-A0A9P1C0U1-F1
#
_cell.length_a   1.000
_cell.length_b   1.000
_cell.length_c   1.000
_cell.angle_alpha   90.00
_cell.angle_beta   90.00
_cell.angle_gamma   90.00
#
_symmetry.space_group_name_H-M   'P 1'
#
loop_
_entity.id
_entity.type
_entity.pdbx_description
1 polymer ?
#
loop_
_entity_poly.entity_id
_entity_poly.type
_entity_poly.pdbx_seq_one_letter_code
_entity_poly.pdbx_strand_id
1 'polypeptide(L)'
;MAEAPAIQLAEHARAILADDERLGFERNDPARECFKSLDEAGLRAPIPFSYGKVGDDERYPWLKPTDLVKALHQWNRLDIILPDENLASSEQSLRIVSLARIYSSPGDDSLGDIVTVGVGSACSRYFVTSSLVILQQFAILFPGTSVESRFSSMTALWLAYCKGRNEWIEELLQDEIVAELGEEDSRVPLIALATRSINSVFRHLYRAGAWLRSNEASTIADLGLTMLRAQNRLAELSLQRLQPRYPLHCKPHMLYHTFKFLKVLSETHHWCESPLVDATQIDESFVGVISRFSRRVSPRLTVHRTYDIYLASLRRHLVDDGD
;
A
#
# COMPACT_ATOMS: atom_id res chain seq x y z
N MET A 1 -6.70 -34.34 -20.93
CA MET A 1 -7.47 -33.35 -20.13
C MET A 1 -8.28 -32.53 -21.10
N ALA A 2 -9.61 -32.56 -20.99
CA ALA A 2 -10.47 -31.76 -21.85
C ALA A 2 -10.40 -30.28 -21.41
N GLU A 3 -10.16 -29.36 -22.34
CA GLU A 3 -10.32 -27.93 -22.10
C GLU A 3 -11.77 -27.63 -21.72
N ALA A 4 -11.98 -26.96 -20.59
CA ALA A 4 -13.30 -26.42 -20.27
C ALA A 4 -13.62 -25.33 -21.29
N PRO A 5 -14.82 -25.33 -21.91
CA PRO A 5 -15.16 -24.34 -22.92
C PRO A 5 -15.12 -22.95 -22.30
N ALA A 6 -14.48 -22.01 -23.00
CA ALA A 6 -14.48 -20.60 -22.64
C ALA A 6 -15.93 -20.10 -22.69
N ILE A 7 -16.57 -20.00 -21.52
CA ILE A 7 -17.89 -19.37 -21.42
C ILE A 7 -17.69 -17.89 -21.73
N GLN A 8 -18.16 -17.46 -22.89
CA GLN A 8 -18.18 -16.05 -23.23
C GLN A 8 -19.11 -15.32 -22.25
N LEU A 9 -18.67 -14.17 -21.72
CA LEU A 9 -19.46 -13.33 -20.80
C LEU A 9 -20.89 -13.07 -21.32
N ALA A 10 -21.09 -13.08 -22.64
CA ALA A 10 -22.39 -12.91 -23.29
C ALA A 10 -23.35 -14.10 -23.10
N GLU A 11 -22.85 -15.33 -22.96
CA GLU A 11 -23.67 -16.50 -22.64
C GLU A 11 -24.01 -16.54 -21.14
N HIS A 12 -23.06 -16.11 -20.31
CA HIS A 12 -23.29 -16.00 -18.86
C HIS A 12 -24.27 -14.87 -18.52
N ALA A 13 -24.16 -13.73 -19.20
CA ALA A 13 -25.13 -12.64 -19.10
C ALA A 13 -26.52 -13.10 -19.57
N ARG A 14 -26.62 -13.86 -20.68
CA ARG A 14 -27.89 -14.44 -21.15
C ARG A 14 -28.50 -15.42 -20.15
N ALA A 15 -27.69 -16.25 -19.49
CA ALA A 15 -28.15 -17.17 -18.46
C ALA A 15 -28.69 -16.45 -17.21
N ILE A 16 -28.04 -15.36 -16.79
CA ILE A 16 -28.49 -14.52 -15.67
C ILE A 16 -29.81 -13.81 -16.02
N LEU A 17 -29.91 -13.27 -17.24
CA LEU A 17 -31.13 -12.60 -17.72
C LEU A 17 -32.32 -13.58 -17.80
N ALA A 18 -32.09 -14.82 -18.22
CA ALA A 18 -33.11 -15.87 -18.26
C ALA A 18 -33.55 -16.33 -16.86
N ASP A 19 -32.63 -16.38 -15.89
CA ASP A 19 -32.95 -16.70 -14.50
C ASP A 19 -33.76 -15.57 -13.83
N ASP A 20 -33.42 -14.30 -14.09
CA ASP A 20 -34.16 -13.14 -13.58
C ASP A 20 -35.59 -13.06 -14.14
N GLU A 21 -35.77 -13.38 -15.43
CA GLU A 21 -37.08 -13.48 -16.09
C GLU A 21 -37.92 -14.63 -15.50
N ARG A 22 -37.30 -15.79 -15.26
CA ARG A 22 -37.95 -16.94 -14.61
C ARG A 22 -38.40 -16.65 -13.18
N LEU A 23 -37.71 -15.76 -12.48
CA LEU A 23 -37.98 -15.37 -11.11
C LEU A 23 -38.91 -14.14 -10.99
N GLY A 24 -39.36 -13.56 -12.10
CA GLY A 24 -40.30 -12.45 -12.13
C GLY A 24 -39.73 -11.12 -11.60
N PHE A 25 -38.41 -10.93 -11.63
CA PHE A 25 -37.80 -9.68 -11.18
C PHE A 25 -37.84 -8.61 -12.29
N GLU A 26 -38.83 -7.72 -12.24
CA GLU A 26 -38.77 -6.45 -12.99
C GLU A 26 -37.90 -5.44 -12.21
N ARG A 27 -36.59 -5.44 -12.46
CA ARG A 27 -35.72 -4.35 -12.01
C ARG A 27 -35.46 -3.40 -13.18
N ASN A 28 -35.92 -2.15 -13.04
CA ASN A 28 -35.26 -1.01 -13.66
C ASN A 28 -33.87 -0.90 -13.01
N ASP A 29 -32.94 -1.75 -13.45
CA ASP A 29 -31.58 -1.86 -12.89
C ASP A 29 -30.68 -0.86 -13.63
N PRO A 30 -30.20 0.21 -12.98
CA PRO A 30 -29.25 1.16 -13.57
C PRO A 30 -27.97 0.47 -14.06
N ALA A 31 -27.66 -0.72 -13.55
CA ALA A 31 -26.57 -1.54 -14.06
C ALA A 31 -26.81 -1.96 -15.52
N ARG A 32 -28.06 -2.29 -15.92
CA ARG A 32 -28.38 -2.64 -17.32
C ARG A 32 -28.13 -1.48 -18.29
N GLU A 33 -28.48 -0.25 -17.91
CA GLU A 33 -28.19 0.93 -18.73
C GLU A 33 -26.69 1.22 -18.79
N CYS A 34 -25.96 1.12 -17.68
CA CYS A 34 -24.51 1.32 -17.63
C CYS A 34 -23.74 0.32 -18.51
N PHE A 35 -24.11 -0.98 -18.47
CA PHE A 35 -23.48 -1.99 -19.32
C PHE A 35 -23.79 -1.79 -20.80
N LYS A 36 -24.98 -1.28 -21.12
CA LYS A 36 -25.36 -0.89 -22.49
C LYS A 36 -24.55 0.30 -22.97
N SER A 37 -24.34 1.32 -22.13
CA SER A 37 -23.50 2.50 -22.45
C SER A 37 -22.02 2.16 -22.66
N LEU A 38 -21.47 1.17 -21.92
CA LEU A 38 -20.10 0.69 -22.13
C LEU A 38 -19.93 -0.13 -23.41
N ASP A 39 -20.95 -0.91 -23.79
CA ASP A 39 -21.03 -1.60 -25.08
C ASP A 39 -21.14 -0.60 -26.24
N GLU A 40 -22.02 0.39 -26.10
CA GLU A 40 -22.23 1.45 -27.10
C GLU A 40 -20.99 2.34 -27.29
N ALA A 41 -20.14 2.47 -26.26
CA ALA A 41 -18.88 3.20 -26.32
C ALA A 41 -17.67 2.37 -26.80
N GLY A 42 -17.83 1.06 -27.07
CA GLY A 42 -16.76 0.19 -27.52
C GLY A 42 -15.66 -0.08 -26.48
N LEU A 43 -15.95 0.11 -25.19
CA LEU A 43 -14.96 0.09 -24.11
C LEU A 43 -14.80 -1.29 -23.43
N ARG A 44 -15.17 -2.39 -24.11
CA ARG A 44 -14.96 -3.75 -23.59
C ARG A 44 -13.59 -4.29 -24.01
N ALA A 45 -12.63 -4.20 -23.09
CA ALA A 45 -11.38 -4.94 -23.22
C ALA A 45 -11.66 -6.45 -23.04
N PRO A 46 -11.35 -7.33 -24.01
CA PRO A 46 -11.57 -8.76 -23.90
C PRO A 46 -10.46 -9.41 -23.06
N ILE A 47 -10.30 -8.99 -21.81
CA ILE A 47 -9.21 -9.46 -20.95
C ILE A 47 -9.65 -10.77 -20.27
N PRO A 48 -9.06 -11.92 -20.62
CA PRO A 48 -9.43 -13.19 -20.02
C PRO A 48 -8.99 -13.22 -18.55
N PHE A 49 -9.88 -13.70 -17.67
CA PHE A 49 -9.49 -14.05 -16.31
C PHE A 49 -8.79 -15.40 -16.32
N SER A 50 -7.61 -15.44 -15.70
CA SER A 50 -6.96 -16.69 -15.36
C SER A 50 -7.56 -17.24 -14.06
N TYR A 51 -7.39 -18.54 -13.80
CA TYR A 51 -7.76 -19.13 -12.51
C TYR A 51 -6.54 -19.77 -11.87
N GLY A 52 -6.17 -19.31 -10.67
CA GLY A 52 -5.09 -19.87 -9.86
C GLY A 52 -5.66 -20.78 -8.78
N LYS A 53 -4.99 -21.90 -8.48
CA LYS A 53 -5.26 -22.64 -7.24
C LYS A 53 -4.66 -21.86 -6.08
N VAL A 54 -5.47 -21.56 -5.07
CA VAL A 54 -5.01 -21.03 -3.79
C VAL A 54 -5.42 -22.07 -2.74
N GLY A 55 -4.44 -22.75 -2.15
CA GLY A 55 -4.69 -23.93 -1.32
C GLY A 55 -5.04 -25.17 -2.14
N ASP A 56 -5.62 -26.18 -1.47
CA ASP A 56 -5.73 -27.52 -2.05
C ASP A 56 -6.83 -27.63 -3.14
N ASP A 57 -7.97 -26.93 -2.98
CA ASP A 57 -9.15 -27.19 -3.81
C ASP A 57 -9.87 -25.96 -4.42
N GLU A 58 -9.52 -24.73 -4.05
CA GLU A 58 -10.24 -23.55 -4.55
C GLU A 58 -9.49 -22.84 -5.69
N ARG A 59 -10.20 -22.65 -6.81
CA ARG A 59 -9.71 -21.90 -7.97
C ARG A 59 -10.25 -20.47 -7.93
N TYR A 60 -9.36 -19.52 -7.71
CA TYR A 60 -9.71 -18.11 -7.65
C TYR A 60 -9.46 -17.44 -9.01
N PRO A 61 -10.39 -16.60 -9.48
CA PRO A 61 -10.14 -15.77 -10.65
C PRO A 61 -9.07 -14.74 -10.28
N TRP A 62 -8.07 -14.61 -11.15
CA TRP A 62 -7.05 -13.56 -11.04
C TRP A 62 -6.63 -13.10 -12.43
N LEU A 63 -6.16 -11.86 -12.51
CA LEU A 63 -5.64 -11.31 -13.73
C LEU A 63 -4.12 -11.41 -13.71
N LYS A 64 -3.55 -12.40 -14.40
CA LYS A 64 -2.09 -12.49 -14.49
C LYS A 64 -1.58 -11.30 -15.30
N PRO A 65 -0.52 -10.59 -14.85
CA PRO A 65 0.08 -9.51 -15.62
C PRO A 65 0.42 -9.92 -17.06
N THR A 66 0.90 -11.14 -17.27
CA THR A 66 1.18 -11.69 -18.61
C THR A 66 -0.05 -11.81 -19.49
N ASP A 67 -1.21 -12.14 -18.93
CA ASP A 67 -2.45 -12.33 -19.68
C ASP A 67 -3.09 -10.98 -20.01
N LEU A 68 -2.96 -10.00 -19.10
CA LEU A 68 -3.32 -8.61 -19.34
C LEU A 68 -2.51 -8.02 -20.51
N VAL A 69 -1.18 -8.15 -20.48
CA VAL A 69 -0.31 -7.62 -21.56
C VAL A 69 -0.63 -8.31 -22.89
N LYS A 70 -0.86 -9.63 -22.90
CA LYS A 70 -1.25 -10.37 -24.11
C LYS A 70 -2.60 -9.90 -24.66
N ALA A 71 -3.60 -9.70 -23.79
CA ALA A 71 -4.91 -9.22 -24.19
C ALA A 71 -4.84 -7.80 -24.77
N LEU A 72 -4.09 -6.91 -24.13
CA LEU A 72 -3.86 -5.55 -24.62
C LEU A 72 -3.10 -5.55 -25.95
N HIS A 73 -2.13 -6.44 -26.13
CA HIS A 73 -1.44 -6.63 -27.42
C HIS A 73 -2.39 -7.10 -28.52
N GLN A 74 -3.17 -8.15 -28.26
CA GLN A 74 -4.17 -8.66 -29.21
C GLN A 74 -5.23 -7.62 -29.56
N TRP A 75 -5.54 -6.72 -28.62
CA TRP A 75 -6.48 -5.64 -28.82
C TRP A 75 -5.86 -4.39 -29.47
N ASN A 76 -4.56 -4.43 -29.80
CA ASN A 76 -3.80 -3.29 -30.30
C ASN A 76 -3.91 -2.06 -29.37
N ARG A 77 -3.89 -2.30 -28.05
CA ARG A 77 -4.01 -1.31 -26.98
C ARG A 77 -2.86 -1.35 -25.97
N LEU A 78 -1.66 -1.68 -26.44
CA LEU A 78 -0.46 -1.63 -25.59
C LEU A 78 -0.11 -0.21 -25.14
N ASP A 79 -0.57 0.82 -25.86
CA ASP A 79 -0.48 2.24 -25.53
C ASP A 79 -0.97 2.56 -24.11
N ILE A 80 -1.88 1.75 -23.56
CA ILE A 80 -2.43 1.94 -22.22
C ILE A 80 -1.37 1.74 -21.12
N ILE A 81 -0.40 0.84 -21.34
CA ILE A 81 0.58 0.43 -20.32
C ILE A 81 2.04 0.56 -20.76
N LEU A 82 2.29 0.68 -22.07
CA LEU A 82 3.62 0.80 -22.66
C LEU A 82 3.69 2.08 -23.51
N PRO A 83 4.69 2.94 -23.28
CA PRO A 83 4.81 4.20 -24.00
C PRO A 83 5.13 4.03 -25.49
N ASP A 84 5.76 2.92 -25.88
CA ASP A 84 6.30 2.71 -27.24
C ASP A 84 5.38 1.88 -28.17
N GLU A 85 4.12 1.66 -27.76
CA GLU A 85 3.00 1.02 -28.49
C GLU A 85 3.25 -0.40 -29.04
N ASN A 86 4.48 -0.91 -29.00
CA ASN A 86 4.83 -2.23 -29.50
C ASN A 86 5.78 -3.00 -28.55
N LEU A 87 5.65 -4.32 -28.58
CA LEU A 87 6.33 -5.24 -27.67
C LEU A 87 7.85 -5.31 -27.91
N ALA A 88 8.28 -5.21 -29.17
CA ALA A 88 9.69 -5.34 -29.55
C ALA A 88 10.52 -4.13 -29.07
N SER A 89 10.00 -2.91 -29.23
CA SER A 89 10.58 -1.69 -28.67
C SER A 89 10.57 -1.70 -27.14
N SER A 90 9.53 -2.29 -26.56
CA SER A 90 9.37 -2.35 -25.11
C SER A 90 10.18 -3.46 -24.45
N GLU A 91 10.74 -4.43 -25.18
CA GLU A 91 11.44 -5.60 -24.64
C GLU A 91 12.66 -5.20 -23.78
N GLN A 92 13.31 -4.09 -24.11
CA GLN A 92 14.44 -3.56 -23.36
C GLN A 92 14.00 -2.92 -22.02
N SER A 93 12.81 -2.31 -21.99
CA SER A 93 12.16 -1.72 -20.80
C SER A 93 11.43 -2.78 -19.96
N LEU A 94 10.94 -3.84 -20.61
CA LEU A 94 10.21 -4.98 -20.05
C LEU A 94 11.12 -6.16 -19.69
N ARG A 95 12.43 -5.95 -19.49
CA ARG A 95 13.29 -6.96 -18.88
C ARG A 95 12.83 -7.20 -17.44
N ILE A 96 11.79 -8.02 -17.31
CA ILE A 96 11.32 -8.60 -16.06
C ILE A 96 12.48 -9.47 -15.59
N VAL A 97 13.28 -8.93 -14.68
CA VAL A 97 14.31 -9.68 -14.00
C VAL A 97 13.58 -10.78 -13.23
N SER A 98 13.87 -12.03 -13.57
CA SER A 98 13.43 -13.15 -12.75
C SER A 98 13.92 -12.91 -11.33
N LEU A 99 12.99 -12.67 -10.41
CA LEU A 99 13.27 -12.47 -8.98
C LEU A 99 14.16 -13.60 -8.43
N ALA A 100 14.06 -14.81 -8.99
CA ALA A 100 14.90 -15.96 -8.65
C ALA A 100 16.42 -15.70 -8.74
N ARG A 101 16.86 -14.77 -9.60
CA ARG A 101 18.29 -14.42 -9.74
C ARG A 101 18.80 -13.47 -8.66
N ILE A 102 17.91 -12.75 -7.98
CA ILE A 102 18.25 -11.86 -6.85
C ILE A 102 18.33 -12.68 -5.55
N TYR A 103 17.55 -13.76 -5.44
CA TYR A 103 17.54 -14.65 -4.27
C TYR A 103 18.61 -15.75 -4.30
N SER A 104 19.25 -16.01 -5.44
CA SER A 104 20.36 -16.95 -5.55
C SER A 104 21.70 -16.24 -5.26
N SER A 105 21.90 -15.83 -4.00
CA SER A 105 23.27 -15.75 -3.50
C SER A 105 23.83 -17.17 -3.41
N PRO A 106 25.05 -17.43 -3.90
CA PRO A 106 25.67 -18.74 -3.76
C PRO A 106 25.98 -18.96 -2.27
N GLY A 107 25.13 -19.73 -1.57
CA GLY A 107 25.41 -20.22 -0.22
C GLY A 107 24.28 -20.22 0.80
N ASP A 108 23.03 -19.84 0.46
CA ASP A 108 21.93 -19.87 1.44
C ASP A 108 20.66 -20.51 0.86
N ASP A 109 20.60 -21.85 0.93
CA ASP A 109 19.47 -22.67 0.47
C ASP A 109 18.26 -22.66 1.44
N SER A 110 18.22 -21.75 2.43
CA SER A 110 17.23 -21.80 3.51
C SER A 110 16.01 -20.88 3.36
N LEU A 111 15.96 -20.05 2.32
CA LEU A 111 14.85 -19.11 2.09
C LEU A 111 13.92 -19.63 0.98
N GLY A 112 12.90 -20.38 1.40
CA GLY A 112 11.80 -20.79 0.52
C GLY A 112 11.06 -19.59 -0.09
N ASP A 113 10.36 -19.85 -1.20
CA ASP A 113 9.60 -18.88 -2.00
C ASP A 113 8.67 -18.02 -1.14
N ILE A 114 9.05 -16.77 -0.87
CA ILE A 114 8.21 -15.77 -0.22
C ILE A 114 7.76 -14.74 -1.24
N VAL A 115 6.48 -14.82 -1.58
CA VAL A 115 5.73 -13.82 -2.33
C VAL A 115 5.68 -12.51 -1.53
N THR A 116 6.20 -11.44 -2.12
CA THR A 116 6.23 -10.10 -1.53
C THR A 116 4.86 -9.43 -1.70
N VAL A 117 4.20 -9.03 -0.60
CA VAL A 117 2.98 -8.22 -0.64
C VAL A 117 3.02 -7.14 0.45
N GLY A 118 2.95 -5.88 0.01
CA GLY A 118 2.28 -4.75 0.68
C GLY A 118 2.98 -4.11 1.88
N VAL A 119 3.53 -2.91 1.70
CA VAL A 119 3.83 -1.98 2.80
C VAL A 119 2.98 -0.74 2.66
N GLY A 120 1.81 -0.76 3.30
CA GLY A 120 0.90 0.38 3.42
C GLY A 120 1.11 1.18 4.72
N SER A 121 0.49 2.36 4.76
CA SER A 121 0.50 3.47 5.76
C SER A 121 0.37 3.15 7.27
N ALA A 122 0.40 1.89 7.68
CA ALA A 122 0.31 1.45 9.06
C ALA A 122 1.62 1.67 9.85
N CYS A 123 2.79 1.45 9.24
CA CYS A 123 4.07 1.55 9.94
C CYS A 123 4.33 2.96 10.52
N SER A 124 3.97 4.03 9.81
CA SER A 124 4.10 5.40 10.30
C SER A 124 3.16 5.66 11.48
N ARG A 125 1.89 5.27 11.39
CA ARG A 125 0.90 5.45 12.48
C ARG A 125 1.36 4.79 13.78
N TYR A 126 1.78 3.52 13.74
CA TYR A 126 2.22 2.84 14.96
C TYR A 126 3.52 3.40 15.53
N PHE A 127 4.45 3.86 14.67
CA PHE A 127 5.68 4.50 15.13
C PHE A 127 5.40 5.84 15.81
N VAL A 128 4.51 6.65 15.23
CA VAL A 128 4.03 7.91 15.83
C VAL A 128 3.41 7.61 17.19
N THR A 129 2.43 6.71 17.28
CA THR A 129 1.78 6.36 18.55
C THR A 129 2.77 5.89 19.60
N SER A 130 3.73 5.04 19.24
CA SER A 130 4.70 4.52 20.20
C SER A 130 5.71 5.58 20.66
N SER A 131 6.12 6.47 19.75
CA SER A 131 6.97 7.61 20.08
C SER A 131 6.26 8.55 21.04
N LEU A 132 4.97 8.81 20.79
CA LEU A 132 4.13 9.62 21.67
C LEU A 132 3.97 9.03 23.07
N VAL A 133 3.90 7.69 23.21
CA VAL A 133 3.87 7.04 24.53
C VAL A 133 5.13 7.30 25.36
N ILE A 134 6.28 7.43 24.72
CA ILE A 134 7.52 7.82 25.40
C ILE A 134 7.53 9.32 25.65
N LEU A 135 7.21 10.12 24.64
CA LEU A 135 7.31 11.58 24.74
C LEU A 135 6.30 12.19 25.72
N GLN A 136 5.12 11.58 25.90
CA GLN A 136 4.11 12.04 26.87
C GLN A 136 4.57 12.03 28.34
N GLN A 137 5.71 11.43 28.66
CA GLN A 137 6.26 11.48 30.02
C GLN A 137 6.90 12.84 30.34
N PHE A 138 7.28 13.62 29.30
CA PHE A 138 7.96 14.90 29.47
C PHE A 138 6.96 16.05 29.52
N ALA A 139 6.87 16.69 30.69
CA ALA A 139 5.95 17.80 30.92
C ALA A 139 6.25 19.03 30.05
N ILE A 140 7.52 19.19 29.62
CA ILE A 140 7.95 20.25 28.71
C ILE A 140 7.35 20.11 27.31
N LEU A 141 7.12 18.87 26.85
CA LEU A 141 6.46 18.61 25.56
C LEU A 141 4.93 18.60 25.70
N PHE A 142 4.44 17.99 26.78
CA PHE A 142 3.02 17.80 27.03
C PHE A 142 2.69 18.24 28.46
N PRO A 143 2.30 19.51 28.67
CA PRO A 143 1.98 20.01 30.00
C PRO A 143 0.80 19.25 30.63
N GLY A 144 0.92 18.95 31.92
CA GLY A 144 -0.12 18.25 32.67
C GLY A 144 0.45 17.39 33.80
N THR A 145 -0.25 17.36 34.94
CA THR A 145 0.17 16.59 36.13
C THR A 145 -0.30 15.13 36.06
N SER A 146 -1.43 14.85 35.40
CA SER A 146 -1.98 13.51 35.22
C SER A 146 -1.76 12.99 33.80
N VAL A 147 -1.80 11.66 33.62
CA VAL A 147 -1.76 11.01 32.30
C VAL A 147 -2.86 11.56 31.38
N GLU A 148 -4.09 11.68 31.90
CA GLU A 148 -5.23 12.22 31.17
C GLU A 148 -4.99 13.65 30.66
N SER A 149 -4.40 14.50 31.50
CA SER A 149 -4.11 15.90 31.14
C SER A 149 -3.02 16.00 30.07
N ARG A 150 -1.98 15.16 30.13
CA ARG A 150 -0.93 15.10 29.11
C ARG A 150 -1.45 14.53 27.79
N PHE A 151 -2.30 13.51 27.84
CA PHE A 151 -2.97 12.96 26.65
C PHE A 151 -3.90 13.98 25.98
N SER A 152 -4.63 14.77 26.78
CA SER A 152 -5.47 15.86 26.29
C SER A 152 -4.63 16.95 25.62
N SER A 153 -3.51 17.35 26.24
CA SER A 153 -2.56 18.32 25.66
C SER A 153 -1.99 17.82 24.32
N MET A 154 -1.53 16.56 24.29
CA MET A 154 -1.03 15.90 23.09
C MET A 154 -2.08 15.85 21.97
N THR A 155 -3.32 15.50 22.29
CA THR A 155 -4.43 15.45 21.33
C THR A 155 -4.76 16.84 20.78
N ALA A 156 -4.77 17.87 21.62
CA ALA A 156 -4.99 19.25 21.19
C ALA A 156 -3.90 19.74 20.24
N LEU A 157 -2.62 19.44 20.54
CA LEU A 157 -1.49 19.75 19.66
C LEU A 157 -1.59 19.00 18.33
N TRP A 158 -1.93 17.71 18.35
CA TRP A 158 -2.15 16.92 17.14
C TRP A 158 -3.29 17.47 16.28
N LEU A 159 -4.42 17.85 16.87
CA LEU A 159 -5.55 18.43 16.15
C LEU A 159 -5.23 19.81 15.57
N ALA A 160 -4.47 20.63 16.30
CA ALA A 160 -3.98 21.92 15.79
C ALA A 160 -3.03 21.71 14.62
N TYR A 161 -2.18 20.69 14.68
CA TYR A 161 -1.28 20.29 13.62
C TYR A 161 -2.02 19.82 12.36
N CYS A 162 -2.98 18.90 12.48
CA CYS A 162 -3.79 18.43 11.34
C CYS A 162 -4.52 19.57 10.62
N LYS A 163 -4.71 20.71 11.28
CA LYS A 163 -5.32 21.92 10.72
C LYS A 163 -4.33 22.84 10.00
N GLY A 164 -3.01 22.62 10.08
CA GLY A 164 -2.05 23.61 9.57
C GLY A 164 -0.66 23.15 9.13
N ARG A 165 -0.17 21.93 9.45
CA ARG A 165 1.19 21.48 9.06
C ARG A 165 1.25 19.96 8.77
N ASN A 166 2.28 19.53 8.03
CA ASN A 166 2.49 18.14 7.56
C ASN A 166 3.67 17.40 8.23
N GLU A 167 4.39 17.99 9.20
CA GLU A 167 5.59 17.37 9.83
C GLU A 167 5.71 17.49 11.39
N TRP A 168 4.67 17.15 12.17
CA TRP A 168 4.55 17.50 13.61
C TRP A 168 5.68 17.01 14.52
N ILE A 169 5.97 15.71 14.48
CA ILE A 169 6.90 15.09 15.45
C ILE A 169 8.34 15.50 15.15
N GLU A 170 8.67 15.71 13.87
CA GLU A 170 9.99 16.23 13.50
C GLU A 170 10.17 17.68 13.96
N GLU A 171 9.14 18.52 13.81
CA GLU A 171 9.16 19.89 14.33
C GLU A 171 9.20 19.95 15.86
N LEU A 172 8.55 19.01 16.55
CA LEU A 172 8.56 18.91 18.01
C LEU A 172 9.94 18.55 18.56
N LEU A 173 10.70 17.74 17.82
CA LEU A 173 12.00 17.22 18.22
C LEU A 173 13.13 18.05 17.60
N GLN A 174 13.20 19.34 17.92
CA GLN A 174 14.34 20.22 17.57
C GLN A 174 15.63 19.75 18.28
N ASP A 175 16.79 20.13 17.76
CA ASP A 175 18.08 19.65 18.28
C ASP A 175 18.29 20.01 19.76
N GLU A 176 17.87 21.20 20.20
CA GLU A 176 17.96 21.63 21.59
C GLU A 176 17.08 20.76 22.50
N ILE A 177 15.84 20.49 22.07
CA ILE A 177 14.89 19.64 22.80
C ILE A 177 15.40 18.20 22.84
N VAL A 178 15.96 17.70 21.74
CA VAL A 178 16.51 16.34 21.68
C VAL A 178 17.74 16.21 22.58
N ALA A 179 18.58 17.24 22.66
CA ALA A 179 19.71 17.26 23.57
C ALA A 179 19.26 17.23 25.03
N GLU A 180 18.35 18.14 25.42
CA GLU A 180 17.81 18.24 26.78
C GLU A 180 17.14 16.93 27.22
N LEU A 181 16.17 16.45 26.46
CA LEU A 181 15.43 15.22 26.80
C LEU A 181 16.24 13.95 26.60
N GLY A 182 17.29 14.01 25.78
CA GLY A 182 18.21 12.90 25.56
C GLY A 182 19.09 12.59 26.77
N GLU A 183 19.37 13.59 27.63
CA GLU A 183 20.04 13.39 28.92
C GLU A 183 19.15 12.60 29.89
N GLU A 184 17.84 12.85 29.87
CA GLU A 184 16.87 12.13 30.70
C GLU A 184 16.54 10.74 30.16
N ASP A 185 16.39 10.61 28.84
CA ASP A 185 15.98 9.37 28.19
C ASP A 185 16.73 9.14 26.87
N SER A 186 17.66 8.19 26.91
CA SER A 186 18.44 7.74 25.74
C SER A 186 17.63 7.25 24.54
N ARG A 187 16.31 7.08 24.66
CA ARG A 187 15.42 6.77 23.52
C ARG A 187 15.04 8.01 22.72
N VAL A 188 15.05 9.20 23.30
CA VAL A 188 14.63 10.43 22.61
C VAL A 188 15.48 10.72 21.36
N PRO A 189 16.83 10.65 21.41
CA PRO A 189 17.65 10.85 20.22
C PRO A 189 17.37 9.82 19.12
N LEU A 190 17.04 8.59 19.49
CA LEU A 190 16.68 7.52 18.53
C LEU A 190 15.31 7.75 17.91
N ILE A 191 14.33 8.26 18.67
CA ILE A 191 13.02 8.67 18.14
C ILE A 191 13.21 9.79 17.11
N ALA A 192 14.01 10.81 17.44
CA ALA A 192 14.32 11.91 16.53
C ALA A 192 15.02 11.40 15.26
N LEU A 193 16.05 10.57 15.40
CA LEU A 193 16.77 9.96 14.27
C LEU A 193 15.83 9.16 13.36
N ALA A 194 15.01 8.27 13.94
CA ALA A 194 14.07 7.45 13.17
C ALA A 194 13.04 8.32 12.43
N THR A 195 12.50 9.35 13.10
CA THR A 195 11.50 10.28 12.56
C THR A 195 12.09 11.08 11.38
N ARG A 196 13.23 11.75 11.59
CA ARG A 196 13.89 12.56 10.56
C ARG A 196 14.29 11.71 9.35
N SER A 197 14.80 10.50 9.62
CA SER A 197 15.20 9.57 8.56
C SER A 197 14.02 9.15 7.70
N ILE A 198 12.91 8.71 8.31
CA ILE A 198 11.74 8.26 7.54
C ILE A 198 11.00 9.39 6.84
N ASN A 199 10.93 10.58 7.45
CA ASN A 199 10.36 11.74 6.79
C ASN A 199 11.21 12.16 5.60
N SER A 200 12.54 12.12 5.71
CA SER A 200 13.44 12.37 4.58
C SER A 200 13.25 11.34 3.47
N VAL A 201 13.12 10.04 3.81
CA VAL A 201 12.75 8.99 2.84
C VAL A 201 11.47 9.36 2.09
N PHE A 202 10.40 9.72 2.80
CA PHE A 202 9.13 10.08 2.16
C PHE A 202 9.23 11.35 1.31
N ARG A 203 9.93 12.39 1.76
CA ARG A 203 10.16 13.60 0.97
C ARG A 203 10.88 13.28 -0.35
N HIS A 204 11.89 12.41 -0.32
CA HIS A 204 12.56 11.95 -1.54
C HIS A 204 11.61 11.16 -2.43
N LEU A 205 10.98 10.13 -1.89
CA LEU A 205 10.09 9.25 -2.63
C LEU A 205 8.92 9.99 -3.30
N TYR A 206 8.28 10.94 -2.60
CA TYR A 206 7.14 11.70 -3.14
C TYR A 206 7.53 12.84 -4.09
N ARG A 207 8.79 13.31 -4.04
CA ARG A 207 9.30 14.28 -5.04
C ARG A 207 9.80 13.59 -6.30
N ALA A 208 10.21 12.33 -6.18
CA ALA A 208 10.65 11.53 -7.30
C ALA A 208 9.46 10.93 -8.09
N GLY A 209 9.74 10.49 -9.30
CA GLY A 209 8.80 9.73 -10.11
C GLY A 209 8.89 8.22 -9.84
N ALA A 210 8.38 7.43 -10.78
CA ALA A 210 8.48 5.96 -10.73
C ALA A 210 9.93 5.45 -10.78
N TRP A 211 10.86 6.25 -11.31
CA TRP A 211 12.28 5.90 -11.48
C TRP A 211 13.19 6.87 -10.70
N LEU A 212 14.03 6.30 -9.85
CA LEU A 212 15.02 6.99 -9.02
C LEU A 212 16.40 6.92 -9.66
N ARG A 213 17.17 8.01 -9.62
CA ARG A 213 18.60 7.94 -9.94
C ARG A 213 19.32 7.11 -8.89
N SER A 214 20.36 6.37 -9.29
CA SER A 214 21.20 5.55 -8.40
C SER A 214 21.61 6.25 -7.09
N ASN A 215 22.12 7.48 -7.17
CA ASN A 215 22.54 8.23 -5.99
C ASN A 215 21.37 8.56 -5.04
N GLU A 216 20.21 8.90 -5.59
CA GLU A 216 18.98 9.15 -4.83
C GLU A 216 18.45 7.85 -4.20
N ALA A 217 18.40 6.76 -4.96
CA ALA A 217 18.02 5.43 -4.49
C ALA A 217 18.93 4.96 -3.33
N SER A 218 20.25 5.13 -3.46
CA SER A 218 21.20 4.83 -2.38
C SER A 218 20.91 5.66 -1.14
N THR A 219 20.65 6.96 -1.29
CA THR A 219 20.36 7.88 -0.18
C THR A 219 19.07 7.47 0.55
N ILE A 220 18.00 7.20 -0.20
CA ILE A 220 16.73 6.70 0.34
C ILE A 220 16.94 5.39 1.09
N ALA A 221 17.70 4.46 0.51
CA ALA A 221 17.98 3.18 1.12
C ALA A 221 18.76 3.33 2.43
N ASP A 222 19.79 4.19 2.46
CA ASP A 222 20.60 4.44 3.65
C ASP A 222 19.78 5.08 4.78
N LEU A 223 18.92 6.06 4.46
CA LEU A 223 17.99 6.67 5.42
C LEU A 223 16.97 5.66 5.95
N GLY A 224 16.38 4.85 5.07
CA GLY A 224 15.42 3.81 5.45
C GLY A 224 16.03 2.73 6.36
N LEU A 225 17.24 2.26 6.03
CA LEU A 225 17.99 1.33 6.87
C LEU A 225 18.42 1.97 8.20
N THR A 226 18.75 3.26 8.22
CA THR A 226 19.07 4.01 9.44
C THR A 226 17.86 4.08 10.37
N MET A 227 16.67 4.37 9.84
CA MET A 227 15.45 4.33 10.62
C MET A 227 15.20 2.94 11.24
N LEU A 228 15.37 1.86 10.46
CA LEU A 228 15.15 0.50 10.96
C LEU A 228 16.13 0.11 12.09
N ARG A 229 17.41 0.52 11.98
CA ARG A 229 18.40 0.33 13.05
C ARG A 229 18.03 1.11 14.31
N ALA A 230 17.59 2.36 14.16
CA ALA A 230 17.13 3.18 15.28
C ALA A 230 15.91 2.55 15.95
N GLN A 231 14.94 2.04 15.18
CA GLN A 231 13.78 1.32 15.72
C GLN A 231 14.16 0.04 16.45
N ASN A 232 15.09 -0.76 15.91
CA ASN A 232 15.57 -1.95 16.61
C ASN A 232 16.20 -1.57 17.97
N ARG A 233 17.03 -0.53 17.98
CA ARG A 233 17.66 -0.04 19.21
C ARG A 233 16.64 0.50 20.23
N LEU A 234 15.59 1.18 19.76
CA LEU A 234 14.48 1.62 20.61
C LEU A 234 13.76 0.45 21.27
N ALA A 235 13.51 -0.63 20.53
CA ALA A 235 12.89 -1.83 21.06
C ALA A 235 13.76 -2.48 22.15
N GLU A 236 15.07 -2.58 21.92
CA GLU A 236 16.04 -3.08 22.91
C GLU A 236 16.03 -2.26 24.20
N LEU A 237 16.09 -0.93 24.10
CA LEU A 237 16.10 -0.04 25.27
C LEU A 237 14.79 -0.10 26.06
N SER A 238 13.65 -0.15 25.38
CA SER A 238 12.35 -0.29 26.03
C SER A 238 12.22 -1.64 26.75
N LEU A 239 12.76 -2.72 26.16
CA LEU A 239 12.82 -4.03 26.80
C LEU A 239 13.70 -4.01 28.05
N GLN A 240 14.90 -3.42 27.98
CA GLN A 240 15.82 -3.29 29.11
C GLN A 240 15.20 -2.52 30.28
N ARG A 241 14.30 -1.57 30.01
CA ARG A 241 13.60 -0.76 31.01
C ARG A 241 12.30 -1.39 31.52
N LEU A 242 11.94 -2.59 31.07
CA LEU A 242 10.68 -3.26 31.40
C LEU A 242 9.44 -2.40 31.11
N GLN A 243 9.54 -1.47 30.16
CA GLN A 243 8.42 -0.63 29.76
C GLN A 243 7.65 -1.32 28.63
N PRO A 244 6.33 -1.05 28.52
CA PRO A 244 5.51 -1.60 27.45
C PRO A 244 6.20 -1.40 26.10
N ARG A 245 6.39 -2.51 25.39
CA ARG A 245 7.04 -2.50 24.08
C ARG A 245 6.22 -1.63 23.14
N TYR A 246 6.93 -0.95 22.24
CA TYR A 246 6.38 -0.38 21.02
C TYR A 246 5.31 -1.34 20.43
N PRO A 247 4.00 -1.03 20.47
CA PRO A 247 3.00 -1.81 19.76
C PRO A 247 3.10 -1.48 18.25
N LEU A 248 4.25 -1.80 17.66
CA LEU A 248 4.48 -1.70 16.23
C LEU A 248 3.92 -2.96 15.58
N HIS A 249 2.69 -2.88 15.06
CA HIS A 249 2.15 -3.82 14.07
C HIS A 249 2.62 -3.51 12.64
N CYS A 250 3.61 -2.64 12.53
CA CYS A 250 4.45 -2.55 11.36
C CYS A 250 5.02 -3.94 11.02
N LYS A 251 5.26 -4.23 9.74
CA LYS A 251 6.11 -5.37 9.33
C LYS A 251 7.52 -4.85 9.01
N PRO A 252 8.39 -4.50 9.99
CA PRO A 252 9.72 -3.95 9.72
C PRO A 252 10.57 -4.79 8.75
N HIS A 253 10.38 -6.11 8.74
CA HIS A 253 11.08 -6.99 7.81
C HIS A 253 10.77 -6.67 6.35
N MET A 254 9.53 -6.25 6.02
CA MET A 254 9.18 -5.84 4.66
C MET A 254 9.89 -4.55 4.28
N LEU A 255 9.89 -3.55 5.16
CA LEU A 255 10.65 -2.31 4.96
C LEU A 255 12.15 -2.58 4.82
N TYR A 256 12.68 -3.52 5.60
CA TYR A 256 14.08 -3.94 5.49
C TYR A 256 14.39 -4.49 4.11
N HIS A 257 13.58 -5.42 3.59
CA HIS A 257 13.75 -5.94 2.24
C HIS A 257 13.66 -4.83 1.20
N THR A 258 12.66 -3.96 1.27
CA THR A 258 12.50 -2.82 0.37
C THR A 258 13.75 -1.94 0.31
N PHE A 259 14.25 -1.47 1.46
CA PHE A 259 15.42 -0.59 1.49
C PHE A 259 16.72 -1.34 1.17
N LYS A 260 16.84 -2.62 1.56
CA LYS A 260 18.01 -3.43 1.24
C LYS A 260 18.11 -3.71 -0.26
N PHE A 261 16.99 -4.01 -0.93
CA PHE A 261 16.95 -4.18 -2.38
C PHE A 261 17.25 -2.87 -3.09
N LEU A 262 16.64 -1.76 -2.66
CA LEU A 262 16.93 -0.45 -3.23
C LEU A 262 18.43 -0.10 -3.12
N LYS A 263 19.08 -0.46 -2.00
CA LYS A 263 20.54 -0.30 -1.82
C LYS A 263 21.33 -1.10 -2.85
N VAL A 264 21.08 -2.41 -2.95
CA VAL A 264 21.78 -3.30 -3.88
C VAL A 264 21.56 -2.88 -5.34
N LEU A 265 20.34 -2.49 -5.68
CA LEU A 265 20.00 -2.00 -7.03
C LEU A 265 20.73 -0.69 -7.32
N SER A 266 20.82 0.22 -6.36
CA SER A 266 21.51 1.51 -6.54
C SER A 266 23.00 1.35 -6.83
N GLU A 267 23.64 0.31 -6.29
CA GLU A 267 25.06 0.02 -6.50
C GLU A 267 25.35 -0.56 -7.89
N THR A 268 24.33 -1.12 -8.54
CA THR A 268 24.48 -1.90 -9.78
C THR A 268 23.79 -1.29 -10.99
N HIS A 269 22.84 -0.36 -10.78
CA HIS A 269 22.02 0.23 -11.83
C HIS A 269 22.00 1.76 -11.72
N HIS A 270 21.97 2.44 -12.88
CA HIS A 270 21.86 3.90 -12.95
C HIS A 270 20.47 4.43 -12.55
N TRP A 271 19.43 3.62 -12.78
CA TRP A 271 18.05 3.90 -12.44
C TRP A 271 17.48 2.73 -11.65
N CYS A 272 16.72 3.04 -10.61
CA CYS A 272 16.06 2.07 -9.76
C CYS A 272 14.57 2.37 -9.72
N GLU A 273 13.73 1.34 -9.65
CA GLU A 273 12.30 1.53 -9.45
C GLU A 273 12.04 2.11 -8.05
N SER A 274 11.16 3.10 -7.97
CA SER A 274 10.75 3.69 -6.70
C SER A 274 9.91 2.69 -5.92
N PRO A 275 10.20 2.46 -4.61
CA PRO A 275 9.33 1.67 -3.75
C PRO A 275 7.87 2.13 -3.71
N LEU A 276 7.57 3.37 -4.13
CA LEU A 276 6.20 3.86 -4.22
C LEU A 276 5.38 3.21 -5.34
N VAL A 277 6.02 2.63 -6.36
CA VAL A 277 5.32 1.96 -7.46
C VAL A 277 4.48 0.78 -6.93
N ASP A 278 5.04 0.02 -5.99
CA ASP A 278 4.35 -1.10 -5.34
C ASP A 278 3.69 -0.72 -4.01
N ALA A 279 3.79 0.54 -3.60
CA ALA A 279 3.22 0.98 -2.34
C ALA A 279 1.69 1.07 -2.47
N THR A 280 1.00 0.20 -1.76
CA THR A 280 -0.45 0.31 -1.54
C THR A 280 -0.71 1.42 -0.52
N GLN A 281 -0.45 2.66 -0.89
CA GLN A 281 -0.74 3.84 -0.07
C GLN A 281 -2.22 4.19 -0.02
N ILE A 282 -3.06 3.44 -0.74
CA ILE A 282 -4.50 3.52 -0.58
C ILE A 282 -4.80 3.45 0.91
N ASP A 283 -5.52 4.45 1.42
CA ASP A 283 -5.90 4.55 2.82
C ASP A 283 -6.41 3.19 3.29
N GLU A 284 -5.79 2.62 4.32
CA GLU A 284 -6.23 1.34 4.88
C GLU A 284 -7.71 1.42 5.28
N SER A 285 -8.21 2.60 5.63
CA SER A 285 -9.62 2.86 5.88
C SER A 285 -10.43 2.72 4.59
N PHE A 286 -9.94 3.24 3.45
CA PHE A 286 -10.55 3.01 2.14
C PHE A 286 -10.53 1.53 1.76
N VAL A 287 -9.36 0.87 1.79
CA VAL A 287 -9.26 -0.58 1.49
C VAL A 287 -10.16 -1.39 2.42
N GLY A 288 -10.19 -1.05 3.71
CA GLY A 288 -11.01 -1.71 4.72
C GLY A 288 -12.50 -1.45 4.58
N VAL A 289 -12.91 -0.28 4.08
CA VAL A 289 -14.31 0.04 3.74
C VAL A 289 -14.73 -0.75 2.49
N ILE A 290 -13.95 -0.70 1.41
CA ILE A 290 -14.21 -1.46 0.19
C ILE A 290 -14.22 -2.97 0.47
N SER A 291 -13.27 -3.47 1.27
CA SER A 291 -13.20 -4.88 1.68
C SER A 291 -14.36 -5.28 2.59
N ARG A 292 -14.99 -4.35 3.31
CA ARG A 292 -16.22 -4.62 4.07
C ARG A 292 -17.43 -4.67 3.15
N PHE A 293 -17.49 -3.84 2.11
CA PHE A 293 -18.54 -3.89 1.09
C PHE A 293 -18.48 -5.21 0.30
N SER A 294 -17.28 -5.65 -0.09
CA SER A 294 -17.11 -6.90 -0.85
C SER A 294 -17.55 -8.16 -0.10
N ARG A 295 -17.46 -8.15 1.24
CA ARG A 295 -17.92 -9.25 2.09
C ARG A 295 -19.44 -9.29 2.31
N ARG A 296 -20.17 -8.26 1.89
CA ARG A 296 -21.64 -8.15 2.08
C ARG A 296 -22.43 -8.36 0.80
N VAL A 297 -21.76 -8.77 -0.26
CA VAL A 297 -22.35 -8.98 -1.58
C VAL A 297 -22.16 -10.43 -2.00
N SER A 298 -23.03 -10.89 -2.92
CA SER A 298 -22.93 -12.25 -3.44
C SER A 298 -21.55 -12.51 -4.06
N PRO A 299 -20.90 -13.65 -3.77
CA PRO A 299 -19.57 -14.01 -4.30
C PRO A 299 -19.51 -14.01 -5.84
N ARG A 300 -20.64 -14.27 -6.50
CA ARG A 300 -20.74 -14.28 -7.96
C ARG A 300 -20.72 -12.89 -8.60
N LEU A 301 -21.06 -11.85 -7.83
CA LEU A 301 -21.13 -10.46 -8.29
C LEU A 301 -20.26 -9.55 -7.44
N THR A 302 -19.28 -10.10 -6.70
CA THR A 302 -18.55 -9.35 -5.67
C THR A 302 -17.96 -8.08 -6.20
N VAL A 303 -17.25 -8.12 -7.32
CA VAL A 303 -16.60 -6.94 -7.89
C VAL A 303 -17.64 -5.85 -8.20
N HIS A 304 -18.65 -6.18 -9.01
CA HIS A 304 -19.67 -5.22 -9.45
C HIS A 304 -20.49 -4.65 -8.28
N ARG A 305 -20.99 -5.51 -7.38
CA ARG A 305 -21.80 -5.06 -6.24
C ARG A 305 -20.97 -4.29 -5.19
N THR A 306 -19.67 -4.56 -5.10
CA THR A 306 -18.77 -3.73 -4.27
C THR A 306 -18.67 -2.31 -4.83
N TYR A 307 -18.54 -2.16 -6.15
CA TYR A 307 -18.55 -0.86 -6.80
C TYR A 307 -19.89 -0.14 -6.63
N ASP A 308 -21.03 -0.82 -6.83
CA ASP A 308 -22.36 -0.24 -6.63
C ASP A 308 -22.51 0.35 -5.22
N ILE A 309 -22.16 -0.43 -4.19
CA ILE A 309 -22.25 0.00 -2.79
C ILE A 309 -21.29 1.16 -2.51
N TYR A 310 -20.08 1.11 -3.06
CA TYR A 310 -19.12 2.20 -2.94
C TYR A 310 -19.65 3.50 -3.54
N LEU A 311 -20.12 3.48 -4.79
CA LEU A 311 -20.67 4.66 -5.48
C LEU A 311 -21.90 5.21 -4.77
N ALA A 312 -22.78 4.34 -4.27
CA ALA A 312 -23.96 4.74 -3.49
C ALA A 312 -23.59 5.36 -2.13
N SER A 313 -22.50 4.90 -1.50
CA SER A 313 -21.96 5.49 -0.26
C SER A 313 -21.32 6.85 -0.53
N LEU A 314 -20.51 6.94 -1.58
CA LEU A 314 -19.84 8.18 -2.00
C LEU A 314 -20.87 9.26 -2.34
N ARG A 315 -21.89 8.93 -3.14
CA ARG A 315 -22.96 9.88 -3.51
C ARG A 315 -23.69 10.42 -2.29
N ARG A 316 -23.95 9.59 -1.26
CA ARG A 316 -24.58 10.06 -0.02
C ARG A 316 -23.73 11.11 0.69
N HIS A 317 -22.44 10.84 0.88
CA HIS A 317 -21.55 11.80 1.54
C HIS A 317 -21.42 13.11 0.75
N LEU A 318 -21.33 13.03 -0.58
CA LEU A 318 -21.27 14.24 -1.43
C LEU A 318 -22.55 15.08 -1.41
N VAL A 319 -23.71 14.48 -1.14
CA VAL A 319 -24.99 15.19 -1.03
C VAL A 319 -25.19 15.74 0.38
N ASP A 320 -24.82 14.99 1.41
CA ASP A 320 -24.97 15.38 2.82
C ASP A 320 -24.00 16.51 3.23
N ASP A 321 -22.84 16.66 2.56
CA ASP A 321 -21.87 17.75 2.80
C ASP A 321 -22.24 19.06 2.06
N GLY A 322 -23.36 19.08 1.32
CA GLY A 322 -23.80 20.19 0.47
C GLY A 322 -24.81 21.16 1.10
N ASP A 323 -25.28 20.90 2.32
CA ASP A 323 -26.17 21.76 3.14
C ASP A 323 -25.41 22.37 4.34
#